data_AF-A0AAD9JEM2-F1
#
_entry.id   AF-A0AAD9JEM2-F1
#
_cell.length_a   1.000
_cell.length_b   1.000
_cell.length_c   1.000
_cell.angle_alpha   90.00
_cell.angle_beta   90.00
_cell.angle_gamma   90.00
#
_symmetry.space_group_name_H-M   'P 1'
#
loop_
_entity.id
_entity.type
_entity.pdbx_description
1 polymer ?
#
loop_
_entity_poly.entity_id
_entity_poly.type
_entity_poly.pdbx_seq_one_letter_code
_entity_poly.pdbx_strand_id
1 'polypeptide(L)' 'MLRRKPTRIDLFLDDFEEWSNLRKEKQVAANATQTGQAGQCAPVDSEIAQRQKRDMIHERIGYDPKPLPQPSRLLIH' A
#
# COMPACT_ATOMS: atom_id res chain seq x y z
N MET A 1 -34.69 20.70 -13.59
CA MET A 1 -34.66 20.12 -12.23
C MET A 1 -33.56 20.79 -11.44
N LEU A 2 -33.85 21.32 -10.25
CA LEU A 2 -32.84 21.97 -9.41
C LEU A 2 -32.00 20.90 -8.69
N ARG A 3 -30.67 21.00 -8.77
CA ARG A 3 -29.75 20.06 -8.11
C ARG A 3 -29.34 20.59 -6.74
N ARG A 4 -29.30 19.71 -5.74
CA ARG A 4 -28.75 20.00 -4.40
C ARG A 4 -27.24 19.86 -4.37
N LYS A 5 -26.61 20.41 -3.32
CA LYS A 5 -25.18 20.26 -3.08
C LYS A 5 -24.87 18.83 -2.56
N PRO A 6 -23.68 18.28 -2.85
CA PRO A 6 -23.24 17.00 -2.31
C PRO A 6 -23.12 17.03 -0.79
N THR A 7 -23.30 15.87 -0.17
CA THR A 7 -23.13 15.71 1.27
C THR A 7 -21.64 15.71 1.63
N ARG A 8 -21.27 16.45 2.68
CA ARG A 8 -19.94 16.40 3.31
C ARG A 8 -20.00 15.43 4.49
N ILE A 9 -19.00 14.57 4.60
CA ILE A 9 -18.84 13.67 5.75
C ILE A 9 -17.89 14.38 6.72
N ASP A 10 -18.31 14.50 7.98
CA ASP A 10 -17.52 15.05 9.08
C ASP A 10 -17.16 13.93 10.07
N LEU A 11 -16.10 14.16 10.86
CA LEU A 11 -15.62 13.20 11.87
C LEU A 11 -16.28 13.48 13.22
N PHE A 12 -16.76 12.42 13.86
CA PHE A 12 -17.46 12.47 15.13
C PHE A 12 -16.70 11.72 16.22
N LEU A 13 -17.16 11.85 17.47
CA LEU A 13 -16.53 11.15 18.60
C LEU A 13 -16.64 9.62 18.49
N ASP A 14 -17.67 9.12 17.80
CA ASP A 14 -17.89 7.69 17.60
C ASP A 14 -16.78 7.05 16.74
N ASP A 15 -16.11 7.83 15.88
CA ASP A 15 -15.02 7.35 15.03
C ASP A 15 -13.77 6.94 15.85
N PHE A 16 -13.66 7.41 17.10
CA PHE A 16 -12.59 6.97 18.01
C PHE A 16 -12.74 5.50 18.44
N GLU A 17 -13.98 4.97 18.47
CA GLU A 17 -14.21 3.56 18.78
C GLU A 17 -13.69 2.66 17.65
N GLU A 18 -13.93 3.04 16.39
CA GLU A 18 -13.40 2.34 15.22
C GLU A 18 -11.87 2.26 15.26
N TRP A 19 -11.20 3.38 15.56
CA TRP A 19 -9.74 3.40 15.73
C TRP A 19 -9.26 2.49 16.86
N SER A 20 -9.95 2.51 18.00
CA SER A 20 -9.60 1.71 19.18
C SER A 20 -9.70 0.22 18.88
N ASN A 21 -10.71 -0.19 18.10
CA ASN A 21 -10.90 -1.57 17.68
C ASN A 21 -9.82 -2.01 16.68
N LEU A 22 -9.49 -1.18 15.69
CA LEU A 22 -8.41 -1.46 14.74
C LEU A 22 -7.04 -1.59 15.43
N ARG A 23 -6.79 -0.78 16.45
CA ARG A 23 -5.57 -0.88 17.26
C ARG A 23 -5.51 -2.19 18.05
N LYS A 24 -6.62 -2.60 18.66
CA LYS A 24 -6.72 -3.87 19.38
C LYS A 24 -6.50 -5.05 18.45
N GLU A 25 -7.12 -5.05 17.28
CA GLU A 25 -6.94 -6.10 16.26
C GLU A 25 -5.48 -6.24 15.83
N LYS A 26 -4.80 -5.10 15.56
CA LYS A 26 -3.36 -5.10 15.24
C LYS A 26 -2.50 -5.64 16.39
N GLN A 27 -2.83 -5.32 17.64
CA GLN A 27 -2.11 -5.85 18.80
C GLN A 27 -2.32 -7.35 18.95
N VAL A 28 -3.54 -7.84 18.76
CA VAL A 28 -3.86 -9.28 18.81
C VAL A 28 -3.14 -10.02 17.69
N ALA A 29 -3.12 -9.48 16.46
CA ALA A 29 -2.37 -10.04 15.35
C ALA A 29 -0.86 -10.08 15.62
N ALA A 30 -0.29 -9.03 16.21
CA ALA A 30 1.12 -9.01 16.61
C ALA A 30 1.43 -10.06 17.70
N ASN A 31 0.55 -10.22 18.69
CA ASN A 31 0.71 -11.20 19.76
C ASN A 31 0.52 -12.64 19.26
N ALA A 32 -0.43 -12.88 18.36
CA ALA A 32 -0.64 -14.18 17.69
C ALA A 32 0.56 -14.57 16.81
N THR A 33 1.25 -13.58 16.24
CA THR A 33 2.51 -13.80 15.51
C THR A 33 3.66 -14.18 16.48
N GLN A 34 3.65 -13.66 17.72
CA GLN A 34 4.68 -13.96 18.73
C GLN A 34 4.55 -15.34 19.38
N THR A 35 3.35 -15.87 19.62
CA THR A 35 3.17 -17.22 20.20
C THR A 35 3.36 -18.36 19.20
N GLY A 36 3.52 -18.06 17.91
CA GLY A 36 3.73 -19.05 16.85
C GLY A 36 5.09 -19.04 16.17
N GLN A 37 6.01 -18.11 16.50
CA GLN A 37 7.29 -18.00 15.80
C GLN A 37 8.44 -17.62 16.74
N ALA A 38 8.92 -18.62 17.49
CA ALA A 38 10.37 -18.72 17.69
C ALA A 38 11.01 -18.98 16.32
N GLY A 39 11.45 -17.92 15.65
CA GLY A 39 12.20 -18.00 14.40
C GLY A 39 11.39 -17.62 13.16
N GLN A 40 11.36 -16.32 12.87
CA GLN A 40 11.55 -15.77 11.52
C GLN A 40 11.59 -14.23 11.61
N CYS A 41 12.69 -13.74 12.18
CA CYS A 41 13.27 -12.49 11.70
C CYS A 41 13.49 -12.64 10.19
N ALA A 42 12.77 -11.85 9.40
CA ALA A 42 12.90 -11.67 7.95
C ALA A 42 12.63 -12.90 7.06
N PRO A 43 11.91 -12.75 5.93
CA PRO A 43 12.25 -13.54 4.77
C PRO A 43 13.52 -12.89 4.19
N VAL A 44 14.68 -13.20 4.76
CA VAL A 44 15.84 -13.43 3.92
C VAL A 44 15.57 -14.79 3.31
N ASP A 45 14.78 -14.85 2.24
CA ASP A 45 14.79 -16.01 1.36
C ASP A 45 14.17 -15.69 0.00
N SER A 46 15.05 -15.81 -1.00
CA SER A 46 14.82 -15.73 -2.44
C SER A 46 14.54 -14.34 -3.00
N GLU A 47 15.61 -13.61 -3.34
CA GLU A 47 15.59 -12.47 -4.29
C GLU A 47 14.76 -12.79 -5.54
N ILE A 48 14.75 -14.05 -5.96
CA ILE A 48 13.96 -14.61 -7.05
C ILE A 48 12.44 -14.45 -6.79
N ALA A 49 11.96 -14.75 -5.59
CA ALA A 49 10.54 -14.61 -5.24
C ALA A 49 10.11 -13.13 -5.19
N GLN A 50 11.01 -12.25 -4.76
CA GLN A 50 10.77 -10.80 -4.78
C GLN A 50 10.75 -10.25 -6.21
N ARG A 51 11.62 -10.74 -7.10
CA ARG A 51 11.62 -10.40 -8.54
C ARG A 51 10.32 -10.87 -9.20
N GLN A 52 9.92 -12.12 -9.02
CA GLN A 52 8.66 -12.65 -9.54
C GLN A 52 7.43 -11.85 -9.10
N LYS A 53 7.39 -11.43 -7.82
CA LYS A 53 6.30 -10.59 -7.32
C LYS A 53 6.30 -9.20 -7.97
N ARG A 54 7.48 -8.60 -8.20
CA ARG A 54 7.62 -7.31 -8.88
C ARG A 54 7.19 -7.41 -10.35
N ASP A 55 7.62 -8.46 -11.04
CA ASP A 55 7.28 -8.68 -12.45
C ASP A 55 5.78 -8.88 -12.64
N MET A 56 5.13 -9.66 -11.77
CA MET A 56 3.67 -9.81 -11.76
C MET A 56 2.93 -8.48 -11.54
N ILE A 57 3.49 -7.58 -10.72
CA ILE A 57 2.90 -6.25 -10.49
C ILE A 57 3.07 -5.38 -11.74
N HIS A 58 4.24 -5.37 -12.36
CA HIS A 58 4.53 -4.59 -13.58
C HIS A 58 3.54 -4.93 -14.71
N GLU A 59 3.33 -6.23 -14.97
CA GLU A 59 2.34 -6.70 -15.95
C GLU A 59 0.93 -6.25 -15.60
N ARG A 60 0.53 -6.36 -14.33
CA ARG A 60 -0.82 -6.00 -13.87
C ARG A 60 -1.13 -4.50 -14.00
N ILE A 61 -0.12 -3.63 -13.90
CA ILE A 61 -0.29 -2.18 -13.99
C ILE A 61 0.16 -1.59 -15.34
N GLY A 62 0.64 -2.43 -16.26
CA GLY A 62 1.18 -1.98 -17.55
C GLY A 62 2.44 -1.10 -17.40
N TYR A 63 3.26 -1.34 -16.38
CA TYR A 63 4.48 -0.58 -16.15
C TYR A 63 5.67 -1.22 -16.89
N ASP A 64 6.31 -0.46 -17.78
CA ASP A 64 7.58 -0.84 -18.41
C ASP A 64 8.73 -0.11 -17.70
N PRO A 65 9.69 -0.82 -17.09
CA PRO A 65 10.85 -0.21 -16.44
C PRO A 65 11.85 0.41 -17.43
N LYS A 66 11.66 0.24 -18.74
CA LYS A 66 12.52 0.88 -19.74
C LYS A 66 12.36 2.39 -19.69
N PRO A 67 13.45 3.16 -19.52
CA PRO A 67 13.37 4.60 -19.55
C PRO A 67 12.85 5.05 -20.91
N LEU A 68 11.82 5.91 -20.91
CA LEU A 68 11.38 6.56 -22.14
C LEU A 68 12.54 7.42 -22.68
N PRO A 69 12.75 7.46 -24.02
CA PRO A 69 13.73 8.36 -24.61
C PRO A 69 13.40 9.78 -24.15
N GLN A 70 14.33 10.42 -23.46
CA GLN A 70 14.14 11.80 -23.04
C GLN A 70 13.95 12.64 -24.31
N PRO A 71 12.86 13.42 -24.44
CA PRO A 71 12.78 14.39 -25.52
C PRO A 71 13.98 15.33 -25.32
N SER A 72 14.84 15.42 -26.35
CA SER A 72 15.94 16.36 -26.34
C SER A 72 15.37 17.73 -26.00
N ARG A 73 15.78 18.27 -24.85
CA ARG A 73 15.48 19.63 -24.44
C ARG A 73 15.95 20.51 -25.60
N LEU A 74 15.03 20.97 -26.44
CA LEU A 74 15.35 21.94 -27.47
C LEU A 74 15.87 23.17 -26.73
N LEU A 75 17.16 23.43 -26.91
CA LEU A 75 17.82 24.62 -26.42
C LEU A 75 17.17 25.80 -27.15
N ILE A 76 16.31 26.53 -26.45
CA ILE A 76 15.78 27.79 -26.94
C ILE A 76 16.94 28.78 -26.80
N HIS A 77 17.57 29.11 -27.94
CA HIS A 77 18.52 30.22 -28.08
C HIS A 77 17.78 31.53 -28.22
#